data_AF-Q2GLW5-F1
#
_entry.id   AF-Q2GLW5-F1
#
_cell.length_a   1.000
_cell.length_b   1.000
_cell.length_c   1.000
_cell.angle_alpha   90.00
_cell.angle_beta   90.00
_cell.angle_gamma   90.00
#
_symmetry.space_group_name_H-M   'P 1'
#
loop_
_entity.id
_entity.type
_entity.pdbx_description
1 polymer ?
#
loop_
_entity_poly.entity_id
_entity_poly.type
_entity_poly.pdbx_seq_one_letter_code
_entity_poly.pdbx_strand_id
1 'polypeptide(L)'
;MGNRAHRSTELAVRLVVAQVQEAWRQKGAASLLQLDISGAFDTVNHTRLLATLREMGFPRWLVLWTRDWLTGREATLLFDGKTAAPTAIRAEEQLKDEHPHLSYNRWTEQVNLANPGGGTSPVKPEGSARFLGVWLDWKLNWKAHLVAVEKKLRTQSYALSRIVAKTWGMGLAKAREVYTKCIRSALAYGASSFHIPTDVGGEPAKKGITKALGKAQNKSLRIVAGAFKSTPIRNLETETWVPPLDLVVEEAWKARWLKERDGRAITRPADDFDHQQETLFRNETLRRHDGLSKAKSSLLIQIRTGAIGLRDFLFTRGVPEVLTPACECGEGRETAEHLVVWCLAPPLTRRWERTGIRTRRDFYSVLHGINPTTARLARRVLDWLMDSGKLPMYNLARRLELEAAA
;
A
#
# COMPACT_ATOMS: atom_id res chain seq x y z
N MET A 1 -24.71 -7.16 6.66
CA MET A 1 -23.72 -7.58 5.64
C MET A 1 -22.58 -8.40 6.18
N GLY A 2 -22.21 -8.29 7.48
CA GLY A 2 -21.18 -9.15 8.06
C GLY A 2 -21.55 -10.64 8.02
N ASN A 3 -20.54 -11.49 7.87
CA ASN A 3 -20.61 -12.96 7.93
C ASN A 3 -21.72 -13.60 7.08
N ARG A 4 -22.06 -13.00 5.93
CA ARG A 4 -23.01 -13.56 4.96
C ARG A 4 -22.32 -13.79 3.63
N ALA A 5 -22.63 -14.90 2.97
CA ALA A 5 -22.17 -15.16 1.62
C ALA A 5 -22.57 -14.00 0.70
N HIS A 6 -21.61 -13.55 -0.13
CA HIS A 6 -21.84 -12.57 -1.20
C HIS A 6 -22.23 -11.15 -0.72
N ARG A 7 -21.98 -10.84 0.56
CA ARG A 7 -22.13 -9.49 1.12
C ARG A 7 -20.77 -9.03 1.66
N SER A 8 -20.30 -7.87 1.21
CA SER A 8 -19.02 -7.28 1.63
C SER A 8 -19.21 -6.01 2.44
N THR A 9 -18.21 -5.62 3.23
CA THR A 9 -18.21 -4.33 3.93
C THR A 9 -18.27 -3.16 2.96
N GLU A 10 -17.62 -3.31 1.81
CA GLU A 10 -17.56 -2.30 0.77
C GLU A 10 -18.91 -2.11 0.05
N LEU A 11 -19.67 -3.18 -0.16
CA LEU A 11 -21.06 -3.07 -0.65
C LEU A 11 -21.93 -2.31 0.35
N ALA A 12 -21.74 -2.53 1.66
CA ALA A 12 -22.50 -1.81 2.69
C ALA A 12 -22.18 -0.31 2.68
N VAL A 13 -20.91 0.07 2.56
CA VAL A 13 -20.51 1.48 2.43
C VAL A 13 -21.15 2.09 1.18
N ARG A 14 -21.09 1.41 0.04
CA ARG A 14 -21.68 1.89 -1.22
C ARG A 14 -23.19 2.09 -1.14
N LEU A 15 -23.94 1.19 -0.48
CA LEU A 15 -25.39 1.34 -0.29
C LEU A 15 -25.72 2.56 0.57
N VAL A 16 -24.98 2.80 1.66
CA VAL A 16 -25.16 3.99 2.50
C VAL A 16 -24.90 5.26 1.69
N VAL A 17 -23.82 5.29 0.91
CA VAL A 17 -23.50 6.41 0.02
C VAL A 17 -24.61 6.65 -1.00
N ALA A 18 -25.15 5.59 -1.61
CA ALA A 18 -26.24 5.70 -2.57
C ALA A 18 -27.54 6.23 -1.94
N GLN A 19 -27.87 5.81 -0.72
CA GLN A 19 -29.02 6.33 0.03
C GLN A 19 -28.88 7.81 0.35
N VAL A 20 -27.68 8.24 0.78
CA VAL A 20 -27.38 9.66 1.02
C VAL A 20 -27.55 10.48 -0.27
N GLN A 21 -27.01 9.99 -1.38
CA GLN A 21 -27.15 10.65 -2.69
C GLN A 21 -28.61 10.71 -3.16
N GLU A 22 -29.40 9.65 -2.95
CA GLU A 22 -30.82 9.63 -3.29
C GLU A 22 -31.61 10.64 -2.46
N ALA A 23 -31.38 10.71 -1.15
CA ALA A 23 -32.01 11.70 -0.29
C ALA A 23 -31.71 13.13 -0.79
N TRP A 24 -30.47 13.42 -1.20
CA TRP A 24 -30.11 14.72 -1.76
C TRP A 24 -30.75 15.00 -3.12
N ARG A 25 -30.91 13.98 -3.99
CA ARG A 25 -31.65 14.13 -5.25
C ARG A 25 -33.10 14.57 -5.00
N GLN A 26 -33.69 14.07 -3.92
CA GLN A 26 -35.03 14.44 -3.47
C GLN A 26 -35.07 15.76 -2.66
N LYS A 27 -33.96 16.51 -2.61
CA LYS A 27 -33.77 17.72 -1.78
C LYS A 27 -33.99 17.50 -0.28
N GLY A 28 -33.88 16.26 0.19
CA GLY A 28 -33.97 15.88 1.59
C GLY A 28 -32.63 15.97 2.32
N ALA A 29 -32.68 15.96 3.65
CA ALA A 29 -31.51 15.83 4.51
C ALA A 29 -31.22 14.34 4.80
N ALA A 30 -29.93 13.99 4.90
CA ALA A 30 -29.50 12.64 5.27
C ALA A 30 -28.71 12.70 6.59
N SER A 31 -29.06 11.82 7.52
CA SER A 31 -28.34 11.63 8.79
C SER A 31 -27.96 10.18 8.96
N LEU A 32 -26.75 9.91 9.46
CA LEU A 32 -26.27 8.56 9.72
C LEU A 32 -26.15 8.36 11.24
N LEU A 33 -26.95 7.43 11.77
CA LEU A 33 -26.83 6.95 13.14
C LEU A 33 -26.12 5.59 13.14
N GLN A 34 -25.00 5.49 13.86
CA GLN A 34 -24.28 4.24 14.05
C GLN A 34 -24.48 3.75 15.48
N LEU A 35 -24.84 2.47 15.62
CA LEU A 35 -24.98 1.81 16.90
C LEU A 35 -23.95 0.68 16.95
N ASP A 36 -23.15 0.66 18.01
CA ASP A 36 -22.19 -0.41 18.29
C ASP A 36 -22.49 -1.04 19.64
N ILE A 37 -22.30 -2.35 19.75
CA ILE A 37 -22.56 -3.10 20.97
C ILE A 37 -21.22 -3.36 21.65
N SER A 38 -21.01 -2.80 22.83
CA SER A 38 -19.82 -3.08 23.63
C SER A 38 -19.79 -4.56 24.04
N GLY A 39 -18.64 -5.21 23.87
CA GLY A 39 -18.46 -6.61 24.28
C GLY A 39 -19.42 -7.60 23.62
N ALA A 40 -19.82 -7.39 22.37
CA ALA A 40 -20.93 -8.12 21.73
C ALA A 40 -20.88 -9.66 21.82
N PHE A 41 -19.69 -10.27 21.91
CA PHE A 41 -19.53 -11.72 22.10
C PHE A 41 -19.46 -12.14 23.57
N ASP A 42 -18.99 -11.24 24.44
CA ASP A 42 -18.80 -11.48 25.86
C ASP A 42 -20.13 -11.29 26.63
N THR A 43 -20.97 -10.35 26.20
CA THR A 43 -22.25 -9.99 26.84
C THR A 43 -23.46 -10.77 26.32
N VAL A 44 -23.24 -11.88 25.59
CA VAL A 44 -24.33 -12.65 24.99
C VAL A 44 -25.12 -13.36 26.09
N ASN A 45 -26.44 -13.13 26.16
CA ASN A 45 -27.31 -13.86 27.08
C ASN A 45 -27.50 -15.31 26.58
N HIS A 46 -26.88 -16.27 27.28
CA HIS A 46 -26.91 -17.69 26.89
C HIS A 46 -28.32 -18.27 26.83
N THR A 47 -29.22 -17.86 27.73
CA THR A 47 -30.62 -18.34 27.74
C THR A 47 -31.36 -17.90 26.48
N ARG A 48 -31.23 -16.63 26.09
CA ARG A 48 -31.83 -16.11 24.86
C ARG A 48 -31.22 -16.75 23.61
N LEU A 49 -29.89 -16.91 23.57
CA LEU A 49 -29.21 -17.58 22.46
C LEU A 49 -29.75 -19.01 22.24
N LEU A 50 -29.87 -19.79 23.31
CA LEU A 50 -30.38 -21.17 23.24
C LEU A 50 -31.87 -21.22 22.86
N ALA A 51 -32.69 -20.26 23.31
CA ALA A 51 -34.08 -20.14 22.88
C ALA A 51 -34.18 -19.86 21.38
N THR A 52 -33.40 -18.89 20.88
CA THR A 52 -33.36 -18.56 19.45
C THR A 52 -32.91 -19.74 18.59
N LEU A 53 -31.91 -20.53 19.03
CA LEU A 53 -31.50 -21.74 18.30
C LEU A 53 -32.62 -22.78 18.20
N ARG A 54 -33.45 -22.92 19.23
CA ARG A 54 -34.62 -23.82 19.18
C ARG A 54 -35.69 -23.28 18.24
N GLU A 55 -35.97 -21.97 18.28
CA GLU A 55 -36.95 -21.32 17.40
C GLU A 55 -36.53 -21.38 15.92
N MET A 56 -35.23 -21.32 15.63
CA MET A 56 -34.69 -21.49 14.29
C MET A 56 -34.72 -22.95 13.78
N GLY A 57 -35.21 -23.89 14.59
CA GLY A 57 -35.39 -25.29 14.20
C GLY A 57 -34.12 -26.15 14.28
N PHE A 58 -33.08 -25.73 15.01
CA PHE A 58 -31.88 -26.56 15.15
C PHE A 58 -32.15 -27.83 15.99
N PRO A 59 -31.52 -28.98 15.64
CA PRO A 59 -31.70 -30.22 16.38
C PRO A 59 -31.35 -30.08 17.87
N ARG A 60 -32.13 -30.74 18.73
CA ARG A 60 -31.97 -30.67 20.20
C ARG A 60 -30.55 -31.00 20.66
N TRP A 61 -29.90 -31.99 20.04
CA TRP A 61 -28.53 -32.39 20.40
C TRP A 61 -27.53 -31.25 20.17
N LEU A 62 -27.69 -30.45 19.11
CA LEU A 62 -26.79 -29.34 18.80
C LEU A 62 -27.00 -28.17 19.76
N VAL A 63 -28.25 -27.92 20.16
CA VAL A 63 -28.57 -26.92 21.18
C VAL A 63 -27.97 -27.32 22.54
N LEU A 64 -28.07 -28.59 22.92
CA LEU A 64 -27.49 -29.11 24.16
C LEU A 64 -25.96 -29.06 24.14
N TRP A 65 -25.34 -29.40 23.01
CA TRP A 65 -23.90 -29.28 22.82
C TRP A 65 -23.44 -27.82 22.93
N THR A 66 -24.16 -26.89 22.30
CA THR A 66 -23.83 -25.46 22.36
C THR A 66 -23.94 -24.93 23.80
N ARG A 67 -24.97 -25.36 24.55
CA ARG A 67 -25.09 -25.03 25.98
C ARG A 67 -23.87 -25.52 26.75
N ASP A 68 -23.49 -26.79 26.58
CA ASP A 68 -22.36 -27.40 27.26
C ASP A 68 -21.05 -26.65 26.96
N TRP A 69 -20.82 -26.34 25.68
CA TRP A 69 -19.68 -25.57 25.22
C TRP A 69 -19.58 -24.16 25.84
N LEU A 70 -20.73 -23.52 26.12
CA LEU A 70 -20.79 -22.17 26.71
C LEU A 70 -20.66 -22.17 28.25
N THR A 71 -20.84 -23.32 28.91
CA THR A 71 -20.86 -23.44 30.37
C THR A 71 -19.57 -24.08 30.91
N GLY A 72 -19.12 -23.64 32.10
CA GLY A 72 -18.00 -24.31 32.79
C GLY A 72 -16.64 -24.20 32.09
N ARG A 73 -16.39 -23.13 31.33
CA ARG A 73 -15.12 -22.93 30.63
C ARG A 73 -14.01 -22.52 31.60
N GLU A 74 -12.93 -23.28 31.62
CA GLU A 74 -11.67 -22.94 32.30
C GLU A 74 -10.55 -22.76 31.28
N ALA A 75 -9.68 -21.80 31.52
CA ALA A 75 -8.47 -21.57 30.74
C ALA A 75 -7.24 -21.74 31.63
N THR A 76 -6.21 -22.37 31.07
CA THR A 76 -4.93 -22.58 31.75
C THR A 76 -3.84 -21.93 30.91
N LEU A 77 -3.12 -20.95 31.47
CA LEU A 77 -2.02 -20.28 30.78
C LEU A 77 -0.75 -21.14 30.85
N LEU A 78 -0.14 -21.40 29.70
CA LEU A 78 1.19 -22.02 29.61
C LEU A 78 2.16 -20.97 29.08
N PHE A 79 3.16 -20.62 29.89
CA PHE A 79 4.22 -19.67 29.52
C PHE A 79 5.57 -20.18 30.01
N ASP A 80 6.57 -20.22 29.13
CA ASP A 80 7.92 -20.76 29.40
C ASP A 80 7.92 -22.13 30.10
N GLY A 81 7.04 -23.04 29.66
CA GLY A 81 6.95 -24.40 30.21
C GLY A 81 6.32 -24.49 31.62
N LYS A 82 5.84 -23.38 32.19
CA LYS A 82 5.10 -23.35 33.45
C LYS A 82 3.62 -23.15 33.18
N THR A 83 2.82 -24.03 33.77
CA THR A 83 1.37 -24.02 33.66
C THR A 83 0.77 -23.33 34.88
N ALA A 84 -0.04 -22.29 34.67
CA ALA A 84 -0.78 -21.62 35.73
C ALA A 84 -1.95 -22.49 36.23
N ALA A 85 -2.57 -22.14 37.36
CA ALA A 85 -3.79 -22.80 37.80
C ALA A 85 -4.95 -22.51 36.84
N PRO A 86 -5.88 -23.48 36.61
CA PRO A 86 -7.06 -23.26 35.79
C PRO A 86 -7.87 -22.06 36.30
N THR A 87 -8.16 -21.13 35.41
CA THR A 87 -8.95 -19.92 35.70
C THR A 87 -10.26 -19.98 34.94
N ALA A 88 -11.38 -19.84 35.64
CA ALA A 88 -12.70 -19.80 35.00
C ALA A 88 -12.77 -18.60 34.04
N ILE A 89 -13.15 -18.85 32.79
CA ILE A 89 -13.32 -17.80 31.77
C ILE A 89 -14.62 -17.06 32.08
N ARG A 90 -14.54 -15.98 32.84
CA ARG A 90 -15.64 -15.01 33.01
C ARG A 90 -15.60 -14.01 31.86
N ALA A 91 -16.76 -13.72 31.28
CA ALA A 91 -16.91 -12.58 30.39
C ALA A 91 -16.74 -11.30 31.23
N GLU A 92 -15.58 -10.67 31.15
CA GLU A 92 -15.35 -9.37 31.78
C GLU A 92 -16.09 -8.27 31.01
N GLU A 93 -16.90 -7.52 31.73
CA GLU A 93 -17.52 -6.27 31.27
C GLU A 93 -16.44 -5.17 31.27
N GLN A 94 -15.75 -5.01 30.15
CA GLN A 94 -14.86 -3.85 29.96
C GLN A 94 -15.69 -2.65 29.50
N LEU A 95 -16.06 -1.80 30.46
CA LEU A 95 -16.41 -0.40 30.21
C LEU A 95 -15.19 0.30 29.59
N LYS A 96 -15.27 0.64 28.30
CA LYS A 96 -14.30 1.53 27.66
C LYS A 96 -14.79 2.96 27.81
N ASP A 97 -14.05 3.74 28.57
CA ASP A 97 -14.14 5.20 28.55
C ASP A 97 -13.73 5.72 27.17
N GLU A 98 -14.68 6.29 26.43
CA GLU A 98 -14.40 7.06 25.23
C GLU A 98 -14.25 8.54 25.60
N HIS A 99 -13.03 9.07 25.49
CA HIS A 99 -12.79 10.51 25.54
C HIS A 99 -13.14 11.17 24.20
N PRO A 100 -13.73 12.39 24.20
CA PRO A 100 -14.14 13.06 22.98
C PRO A 100 -13.00 13.85 22.34
N HIS A 101 -13.30 14.49 21.21
CA HIS A 101 -12.89 15.83 20.75
C HIS A 101 -12.47 15.83 19.27
N LEU A 102 -13.32 16.43 18.42
CA LEU A 102 -12.91 17.41 17.40
C LEU A 102 -14.16 18.10 16.83
N SER A 103 -14.28 19.40 17.09
CA SER A 103 -15.36 20.28 16.65
C SER A 103 -15.13 20.83 15.24
N TYR A 104 -16.18 20.92 14.41
CA TYR A 104 -16.81 22.20 13.99
C TYR A 104 -18.10 21.97 13.14
N ASN A 105 -19.21 22.53 13.64
CA ASN A 105 -20.53 22.99 13.09
C ASN A 105 -20.99 22.56 11.67
N ARG A 106 -22.27 22.24 11.39
CA ARG A 106 -23.55 22.76 11.93
C ARG A 106 -24.73 21.78 11.67
N TRP A 107 -25.20 21.13 12.73
CA TRP A 107 -26.59 20.79 13.09
C TRP A 107 -26.60 20.86 14.63
N THR A 108 -27.48 21.62 15.26
CA THR A 108 -27.32 22.05 16.68
C THR A 108 -28.18 21.30 17.67
N GLU A 109 -29.09 20.44 17.23
CA GLU A 109 -29.97 19.70 18.14
C GLU A 109 -29.32 18.38 18.56
N GLN A 110 -29.11 18.23 19.88
CA GLN A 110 -28.70 16.98 20.48
C GLN A 110 -29.87 16.00 20.46
N VAL A 111 -29.61 14.77 19.99
CA VAL A 111 -30.59 13.69 20.06
C VAL A 111 -30.27 12.83 21.28
N ASN A 112 -31.23 12.70 22.18
CA ASN A 112 -31.12 11.83 23.36
C ASN A 112 -31.56 10.42 22.97
N LEU A 113 -30.59 9.50 22.84
CA LEU A 113 -30.88 8.09 22.56
C LEU A 113 -31.13 7.34 23.85
N ALA A 114 -32.21 6.56 23.91
CA ALA A 114 -32.50 5.69 25.05
C ALA A 114 -31.57 4.46 25.02
N ASN A 115 -30.90 4.19 26.13
CA ASN A 115 -29.96 3.07 26.24
C ASN A 115 -30.70 1.78 26.65
N PRO A 116 -30.23 0.59 26.19
CA PRO A 116 -30.84 -0.70 26.55
C PRO A 116 -30.85 -1.01 28.05
N GLY A 117 -29.96 -0.39 28.84
CA GLY A 117 -29.87 -0.53 30.31
C GLY A 117 -30.59 0.58 31.09
N GLY A 118 -31.33 1.47 30.42
CA GLY A 118 -31.91 2.67 31.02
C GLY A 118 -30.99 3.89 30.91
N GLY A 119 -31.58 5.09 30.94
CA GLY A 119 -30.89 6.37 30.75
C GLY A 119 -30.88 6.85 29.28
N THR A 120 -30.48 8.11 29.08
CA THR A 120 -30.32 8.70 27.74
C THR A 120 -28.90 9.20 27.53
N SER A 121 -28.36 8.97 26.34
CA SER A 121 -27.07 9.49 25.91
C SER A 121 -27.27 10.61 24.88
N PRO A 122 -26.81 11.85 25.14
CA PRO A 122 -26.91 12.93 24.17
C PRO A 122 -25.87 12.75 23.07
N VAL A 123 -26.31 12.51 21.84
CA VAL A 123 -25.44 12.40 20.66
C VAL A 123 -25.41 13.73 19.91
N LYS A 124 -24.20 14.27 19.72
CA LYS A 124 -23.98 15.46 18.90
C LYS A 124 -23.69 15.04 17.45
N PRO A 125 -24.29 15.71 16.45
CA PRO A 125 -23.99 15.42 15.06
C PRO A 125 -22.56 15.86 14.70
N GLU A 126 -21.83 14.98 14.03
CA GLU A 126 -20.47 15.22 13.56
C GLU A 126 -20.44 15.40 12.04
N GLY A 127 -19.52 16.24 11.53
CA GLY A 127 -19.38 16.51 10.10
C GLY A 127 -18.76 15.36 9.29
N SER A 128 -18.23 14.34 9.97
CA SER A 128 -17.69 13.14 9.33
C SER A 128 -17.86 11.93 10.25
N ALA A 129 -18.16 10.76 9.71
CA ALA A 129 -18.32 9.53 10.49
C ALA A 129 -17.53 8.37 9.86
N ARG A 130 -16.89 7.53 10.70
CA ARG A 130 -16.22 6.31 10.25
C ARG A 130 -17.24 5.18 10.13
N PHE A 131 -17.46 4.64 8.94
CA PHE A 131 -18.33 3.50 8.70
C PHE A 131 -17.56 2.35 8.06
N LEU A 132 -17.47 1.20 8.73
CA LEU A 132 -16.79 -0.01 8.25
C LEU A 132 -15.36 0.24 7.71
N GLY A 133 -14.64 1.20 8.28
CA GLY A 133 -13.26 1.54 7.89
C GLY A 133 -13.12 2.62 6.82
N VAL A 134 -14.22 3.09 6.24
CA VAL A 134 -14.26 4.27 5.34
C VAL A 134 -14.80 5.47 6.11
N TRP A 135 -14.30 6.68 5.85
CA TRP A 135 -14.82 7.88 6.48
C TRP A 135 -15.74 8.61 5.50
N LEU A 136 -16.94 8.94 5.96
CA LEU A 136 -17.97 9.63 5.20
C LEU A 136 -18.05 11.07 5.71
N ASP A 137 -17.74 12.04 4.86
CA ASP A 137 -17.95 13.47 5.14
C ASP A 137 -19.37 13.88 4.75
N TRP A 138 -19.93 14.89 5.39
CA TRP A 138 -21.28 15.40 5.09
C TRP A 138 -21.47 15.89 3.64
N LYS A 139 -20.38 16.23 2.93
CA LYS A 139 -20.40 16.56 1.49
C LYS A 139 -19.98 15.39 0.58
N LEU A 140 -19.63 14.24 1.15
CA LEU A 140 -18.99 13.12 0.44
C LEU A 140 -17.78 13.56 -0.42
N ASN A 141 -16.97 14.49 0.12
CA ASN A 141 -15.74 14.95 -0.51
C ASN A 141 -14.50 14.13 -0.08
N TRP A 142 -14.69 13.19 0.84
CA TRP A 142 -13.70 12.20 1.28
C TRP A 142 -12.43 12.80 1.93
N LYS A 143 -12.51 14.04 2.44
CA LYS A 143 -11.40 14.70 3.13
C LYS A 143 -11.05 13.99 4.44
N ALA A 144 -12.03 13.62 5.27
CA ALA A 144 -11.75 12.85 6.49
C ALA A 144 -11.15 11.48 6.17
N HIS A 145 -11.59 10.85 5.08
CA HIS A 145 -11.03 9.58 4.62
C HIS A 145 -9.57 9.72 4.20
N LEU A 146 -9.22 10.77 3.44
CA LEU A 146 -7.83 11.07 3.10
C LEU A 146 -6.95 11.19 4.33
N VAL A 147 -7.37 11.98 5.33
CA VAL A 147 -6.58 12.21 6.54
C VAL A 147 -6.38 10.92 7.32
N ALA A 148 -7.42 10.09 7.45
CA ALA A 148 -7.34 8.81 8.11
C ALA A 148 -6.42 7.82 7.38
N VAL A 149 -6.53 7.74 6.05
CA VAL A 149 -5.68 6.90 5.22
C VAL A 149 -4.23 7.38 5.29
N GLU A 150 -3.97 8.69 5.18
CA GLU A 150 -2.62 9.25 5.29
C GLU A 150 -1.98 8.95 6.65
N LYS A 151 -2.75 9.04 7.75
CA LYS A 151 -2.27 8.66 9.10
C LYS A 151 -1.87 7.19 9.14
N LYS A 152 -2.67 6.29 8.57
CA LYS A 152 -2.36 4.84 8.49
C LYS A 152 -1.12 4.58 7.62
N LEU A 153 -1.05 5.24 6.47
CA LEU A 153 0.05 5.09 5.51
C LEU A 153 1.36 5.65 6.03
N ARG A 154 1.33 6.64 6.93
CA ARG A 154 2.55 7.15 7.58
C ARG A 154 3.24 6.03 8.36
N THR A 155 2.50 5.27 9.16
CA THR A 155 3.04 4.13 9.92
C THR A 155 3.53 3.02 9.00
N GLN A 156 2.77 2.67 7.95
CA GLN A 156 3.16 1.64 7.00
C GLN A 156 4.39 2.04 6.16
N SER A 157 4.46 3.29 5.71
CA SER A 157 5.61 3.83 4.98
C SER A 157 6.85 3.88 5.86
N TYR A 158 6.68 4.21 7.15
CA TYR A 158 7.76 4.18 8.12
C TYR A 158 8.28 2.75 8.29
N ALA A 159 7.39 1.77 8.51
CA ALA A 159 7.77 0.36 8.59
C ALA A 159 8.51 -0.10 7.31
N LEU A 160 8.01 0.26 6.12
CA LEU A 160 8.69 -0.04 4.86
C LEU A 160 10.12 0.52 4.82
N SER A 161 10.31 1.77 5.25
CA SER A 161 11.63 2.41 5.30
C SER A 161 12.60 1.76 6.29
N ARG A 162 12.10 0.96 7.25
CA ARG A 162 12.92 0.22 8.22
C ARG A 162 13.37 -1.14 7.71
N ILE A 163 12.76 -1.66 6.63
CA ILE A 163 13.10 -2.98 6.08
C ILE A 163 13.80 -2.85 4.72
N VAL A 164 13.58 -1.73 4.02
CA VAL A 164 14.26 -1.40 2.77
C VAL A 164 14.71 0.06 2.74
N ALA A 165 15.95 0.28 2.31
CA ALA A 165 16.50 1.60 2.06
C ALA A 165 17.15 1.65 0.67
N LYS A 166 17.90 2.71 0.35
CA LYS A 166 18.57 2.85 -0.95
C LYS A 166 19.64 1.79 -1.18
N THR A 167 20.48 1.55 -0.16
CA THR A 167 21.73 0.77 -0.28
C THR A 167 21.68 -0.56 0.47
N TRP A 168 20.65 -0.81 1.27
CA TRP A 168 20.52 -2.02 2.09
C TRP A 168 19.06 -2.47 2.21
N GLY A 169 18.87 -3.70 2.66
CA GLY A 169 17.56 -4.30 2.93
C GLY A 169 17.14 -5.29 1.85
N MET A 170 15.83 -5.54 1.79
CA MET A 170 15.25 -6.51 0.85
C MET A 170 15.39 -6.11 -0.62
N GLY A 171 15.44 -7.11 -1.50
CA GLY A 171 15.45 -6.92 -2.97
C GLY A 171 14.17 -6.25 -3.50
N LEU A 172 14.25 -5.71 -4.72
CA LEU A 172 13.18 -4.91 -5.33
C LEU A 172 11.83 -5.66 -5.38
N ALA A 173 11.85 -6.92 -5.83
CA ALA A 173 10.63 -7.74 -5.96
C ALA A 173 9.92 -7.95 -4.62
N LYS A 174 10.66 -8.29 -3.56
CA LYS A 174 10.12 -8.46 -2.20
C LYS A 174 9.62 -7.13 -1.63
N ALA A 175 10.33 -6.02 -1.86
CA ALA A 175 9.89 -4.70 -1.42
C ALA A 175 8.59 -4.25 -2.11
N ARG A 176 8.48 -4.52 -3.42
CA ARG A 176 7.25 -4.31 -4.20
C ARG A 176 6.09 -5.16 -3.66
N GLU A 177 6.36 -6.40 -3.27
CA GLU A 177 5.36 -7.30 -2.70
C GLU A 177 4.80 -6.74 -1.38
N VAL A 178 5.66 -6.25 -0.48
CA VAL A 178 5.21 -5.59 0.77
C VAL A 178 4.37 -4.35 0.46
N TYR A 179 4.81 -3.51 -0.49
CA TYR A 179 4.03 -2.36 -0.94
C TYR A 179 2.64 -2.79 -1.44
N THR A 180 2.60 -3.80 -2.30
CA THR A 180 1.38 -4.36 -2.88
C THR A 180 0.41 -4.84 -1.82
N LYS A 181 0.90 -5.68 -0.91
CA LYS A 181 0.06 -6.38 0.06
C LYS A 181 -0.39 -5.48 1.20
N CYS A 182 0.42 -4.50 1.62
CA CYS A 182 0.13 -3.69 2.80
C CYS A 182 -0.35 -2.27 2.49
N ILE A 183 0.25 -1.61 1.49
CA ILE A 183 0.03 -0.18 1.20
C ILE A 183 -1.00 -0.02 0.09
N ARG A 184 -0.81 -0.70 -1.05
CA ARG A 184 -1.75 -0.64 -2.19
C ARG A 184 -3.13 -1.16 -1.81
N SER A 185 -3.21 -2.25 -1.04
CA SER A 185 -4.47 -2.77 -0.51
C SER A 185 -5.21 -1.77 0.38
N ALA A 186 -4.50 -1.00 1.21
CA ALA A 186 -5.08 0.04 2.06
C ALA A 186 -5.53 1.26 1.25
N LEU A 187 -4.79 1.63 0.20
CA LEU A 187 -5.13 2.73 -0.71
C LEU A 187 -6.37 2.43 -1.57
N ALA A 188 -6.52 1.18 -2.01
CA ALA A 188 -7.63 0.73 -2.85
C ALA A 188 -8.86 0.30 -2.04
N TYR A 189 -8.78 0.26 -0.71
CA TYR A 189 -9.92 -0.08 0.13
C TYR A 189 -10.97 1.02 0.10
N GLY A 190 -12.22 0.68 -0.21
CA GLY A 190 -13.31 1.66 -0.35
C GLY A 190 -13.36 2.36 -1.71
N ALA A 191 -12.52 1.95 -2.68
CA ALA A 191 -12.53 2.50 -4.03
C ALA A 191 -13.91 2.44 -4.69
N SER A 192 -14.74 1.44 -4.38
CA SER A 192 -16.12 1.38 -4.93
C SER A 192 -16.99 2.58 -4.55
N SER A 193 -16.65 3.27 -3.46
CA SER A 193 -17.46 4.29 -2.83
C SER A 193 -17.02 5.70 -3.21
N PHE A 194 -15.70 5.95 -3.25
CA PHE A 194 -15.16 7.28 -3.52
C PHE A 194 -14.67 7.48 -4.97
N HIS A 195 -14.49 6.40 -5.73
CA HIS A 195 -14.05 6.49 -7.12
C HIS A 195 -15.24 6.68 -8.05
N ILE A 196 -15.13 7.67 -8.93
CA ILE A 196 -16.09 7.91 -10.00
C ILE A 196 -15.42 7.44 -11.29
N PRO A 197 -15.95 6.41 -11.95
CA PRO A 197 -15.37 5.88 -13.18
C PRO A 197 -15.37 6.95 -14.28
N THR A 198 -14.40 6.87 -15.18
CA THR A 198 -14.41 7.69 -16.40
C THR A 198 -15.37 7.05 -17.40
N ASP A 199 -16.43 7.76 -17.80
CA ASP A 199 -17.37 7.25 -18.79
C ASP A 199 -16.68 7.00 -20.14
N VAL A 200 -17.05 5.90 -20.80
CA VAL A 200 -16.61 5.59 -22.17
C VAL A 200 -17.30 6.58 -23.10
N GLY A 201 -16.61 7.67 -23.45
CA GLY A 201 -17.11 8.75 -24.33
C GLY A 201 -17.55 10.04 -23.61
N GLY A 202 -17.40 10.13 -22.28
CA GLY A 202 -17.69 11.34 -21.51
C GLY A 202 -16.46 12.19 -21.20
N GLU A 203 -16.67 13.40 -20.66
CA GLU A 203 -15.58 14.26 -20.15
C GLU A 203 -14.69 13.51 -19.15
N PRO A 204 -13.36 13.76 -19.15
CA PRO A 204 -12.45 13.10 -18.21
C PRO A 204 -12.92 13.32 -16.77
N ALA A 205 -13.27 12.23 -16.08
CA ALA A 205 -13.73 12.28 -14.71
C ALA A 205 -12.75 13.09 -13.86
N LYS A 206 -13.26 14.02 -13.05
CA LYS A 206 -12.44 14.82 -12.14
C LYS A 206 -11.55 13.86 -11.35
N LYS A 207 -10.23 13.97 -11.51
CA LYS A 207 -9.21 13.26 -10.71
C LYS A 207 -9.40 13.64 -9.25
N GLY A 208 -10.33 12.97 -8.57
CA GLY A 208 -10.82 13.33 -7.25
C GLY A 208 -9.77 13.02 -6.20
N ILE A 209 -10.12 12.11 -5.28
CA ILE A 209 -9.26 11.71 -4.17
C ILE A 209 -7.99 10.95 -4.63
N THR A 210 -8.02 10.32 -5.80
CA THR A 210 -6.93 9.48 -6.35
C THR A 210 -5.61 10.22 -6.52
N LYS A 211 -5.64 11.51 -6.88
CA LYS A 211 -4.42 12.33 -7.00
C LYS A 211 -3.74 12.55 -5.65
N ALA A 212 -4.52 12.74 -4.58
CA ALA A 212 -4.00 12.90 -3.23
C ALA A 212 -3.43 11.58 -2.71
N LEU A 213 -4.16 10.48 -2.90
CA LEU A 213 -3.70 9.12 -2.57
C LEU A 213 -2.43 8.72 -3.34
N GLY A 214 -2.31 9.15 -4.61
CA GLY A 214 -1.14 8.90 -5.45
C GLY A 214 0.16 9.46 -4.86
N LYS A 215 0.10 10.54 -4.06
CA LYS A 215 1.30 11.05 -3.35
C LYS A 215 1.88 10.01 -2.39
N ALA A 216 1.04 9.22 -1.74
CA ALA A 216 1.48 8.17 -0.82
C ALA A 216 2.08 6.96 -1.55
N GLN A 217 1.49 6.58 -2.71
CA GLN A 217 2.11 5.62 -3.64
C GLN A 217 3.51 6.09 -4.03
N ASN A 218 3.63 7.34 -4.52
CA ASN A 218 4.90 7.90 -4.98
C ASN A 218 5.98 7.90 -3.89
N LYS A 219 5.61 8.21 -2.64
CA LYS A 219 6.54 8.15 -1.51
C LYS A 219 7.03 6.72 -1.27
N SER A 220 6.13 5.74 -1.33
CA SER A 220 6.46 4.33 -1.12
C SER A 220 7.31 3.77 -2.25
N LEU A 221 7.00 4.08 -3.52
CA LEU A 221 7.77 3.62 -4.68
C LEU A 221 9.20 4.14 -4.67
N ARG A 222 9.44 5.36 -4.16
CA ARG A 222 10.81 5.89 -4.00
C ARG A 222 11.64 5.06 -3.01
N ILE A 223 11.01 4.59 -1.93
CA ILE A 223 11.65 3.71 -0.94
C ILE A 223 11.94 2.35 -1.58
N VAL A 224 10.93 1.74 -2.23
CA VAL A 224 11.05 0.45 -2.92
C VAL A 224 12.15 0.49 -3.98
N ALA A 225 12.19 1.52 -4.83
CA ALA A 225 13.20 1.68 -5.88
C ALA A 225 14.58 2.09 -5.32
N GLY A 226 14.64 2.75 -4.17
CA GLY A 226 15.85 3.42 -3.72
C GLY A 226 16.23 4.60 -4.63
N ALA A 227 15.23 5.31 -5.14
CA ALA A 227 15.40 6.40 -6.10
C ALA A 227 15.52 7.77 -5.42
N PHE A 228 15.98 8.78 -6.16
CA PHE A 228 16.00 10.16 -5.67
C PHE A 228 14.58 10.74 -5.59
N LYS A 229 14.40 11.78 -4.76
CA LYS A 229 13.11 12.50 -4.63
C LYS A 229 12.65 13.17 -5.93
N SER A 230 13.60 13.52 -6.79
CA SER A 230 13.36 14.19 -8.09
C SER A 230 13.11 13.21 -9.24
N THR A 231 13.26 11.90 -9.06
CA THR A 231 12.97 10.91 -10.11
C THR A 231 11.50 11.04 -10.56
N PRO A 232 11.21 11.11 -11.88
CA PRO A 232 9.84 11.19 -12.40
C PRO A 232 8.97 10.01 -11.96
N ILE A 233 7.68 10.27 -11.69
CA ILE A 233 6.74 9.26 -11.16
C ILE A 233 6.55 8.10 -12.14
N ARG A 234 6.36 8.40 -13.44
CA ARG A 234 6.20 7.37 -14.48
C ARG A 234 7.39 6.41 -14.54
N ASN A 235 8.60 6.94 -14.37
CA ASN A 235 9.80 6.09 -14.33
C ASN A 235 9.80 5.18 -13.11
N LEU A 236 9.33 5.65 -11.94
CA LEU A 236 9.19 4.78 -10.76
C LEU A 236 8.17 3.68 -11.02
N GLU A 237 7.01 4.01 -11.59
CA GLU A 237 5.96 3.05 -11.93
C GLU A 237 6.48 1.97 -12.90
N THR A 238 7.20 2.38 -13.95
CA THR A 238 7.82 1.47 -14.91
C THR A 238 8.90 0.59 -14.26
N GLU A 239 9.85 1.18 -13.53
CA GLU A 239 10.99 0.44 -12.95
C GLU A 239 10.58 -0.46 -11.78
N THR A 240 9.59 -0.06 -10.97
CA THR A 240 9.08 -0.87 -9.85
C THR A 240 8.00 -1.85 -10.23
N TRP A 241 7.53 -1.82 -11.47
CA TRP A 241 6.43 -2.64 -11.92
C TRP A 241 5.12 -2.41 -11.16
N VAL A 242 4.80 -1.14 -10.96
CA VAL A 242 3.60 -0.71 -10.24
C VAL A 242 2.80 0.22 -11.14
N PRO A 243 1.54 -0.12 -11.46
CA PRO A 243 0.69 0.74 -12.26
C PRO A 243 0.35 2.03 -11.51
N PRO A 244 0.04 3.11 -12.25
CA PRO A 244 -0.58 4.31 -11.69
C PRO A 244 -1.78 3.98 -10.80
N LEU A 245 -1.90 4.68 -9.66
CA LEU A 245 -2.92 4.39 -8.66
C LEU A 245 -4.35 4.59 -9.19
N ASP A 246 -4.55 5.56 -10.07
CA ASP A 246 -5.83 5.81 -10.73
C ASP A 246 -6.31 4.60 -11.54
N LEU A 247 -5.42 3.93 -12.27
CA LEU A 247 -5.75 2.69 -12.97
C LEU A 247 -6.10 1.56 -12.01
N VAL A 248 -5.34 1.40 -10.92
CA VAL A 248 -5.62 0.39 -9.88
C VAL A 248 -6.99 0.58 -9.24
N VAL A 249 -7.33 1.82 -8.91
CA VAL A 249 -8.60 2.16 -8.27
C VAL A 249 -9.77 1.95 -9.25
N GLU A 250 -9.59 2.33 -10.52
CA GLU A 250 -10.56 2.09 -11.60
C GLU A 250 -10.80 0.59 -11.81
N GLU A 251 -9.74 -0.21 -11.91
CA GLU A 251 -9.85 -1.67 -12.06
C GLU A 251 -10.49 -2.32 -10.84
N ALA A 252 -10.10 -1.90 -9.63
CA ALA A 252 -10.71 -2.37 -8.39
C ALA A 252 -12.20 -2.04 -8.33
N TRP A 253 -12.61 -0.86 -8.82
CA TRP A 253 -14.01 -0.48 -8.98
C TRP A 253 -14.72 -1.39 -10.00
N LYS A 254 -14.17 -1.55 -11.21
CA LYS A 254 -14.75 -2.37 -12.29
C LYS A 254 -14.93 -3.83 -11.88
N ALA A 255 -13.89 -4.42 -11.30
CA ALA A 255 -13.91 -5.81 -10.85
C ALA A 255 -14.99 -6.06 -9.79
N ARG A 256 -15.25 -5.08 -8.92
CA ARG A 256 -16.30 -5.18 -7.91
C ARG A 256 -17.69 -4.95 -8.50
N TRP A 257 -17.83 -3.99 -9.41
CA TRP A 257 -19.09 -3.74 -10.11
C TRP A 257 -19.55 -4.96 -10.92
N LEU A 258 -18.64 -5.62 -11.66
CA LEU A 258 -18.95 -6.84 -12.40
C LEU A 258 -19.40 -7.98 -11.49
N LYS A 259 -18.70 -8.18 -10.35
CA LYS A 259 -19.09 -9.19 -9.34
C LYS A 259 -20.48 -8.95 -8.76
N GLU A 260 -20.88 -7.71 -8.59
CA GLU A 260 -22.20 -7.34 -8.08
C GLU A 260 -23.30 -7.54 -9.13
N ARG A 261 -23.00 -7.26 -10.41
CA ARG A 261 -23.95 -7.40 -11.52
C ARG A 261 -24.30 -8.87 -11.81
N ASP A 262 -23.30 -9.75 -11.79
CA ASP A 262 -23.48 -11.09 -12.35
C ASP A 262 -24.08 -12.11 -11.36
N GLY A 263 -24.37 -11.73 -10.10
CA GLY A 263 -25.11 -12.53 -9.10
C GLY A 263 -24.48 -13.88 -8.69
N ARG A 264 -23.49 -14.37 -9.43
CA ARG A 264 -22.68 -15.56 -9.16
C ARG A 264 -21.39 -15.10 -8.52
N ALA A 265 -21.36 -15.21 -7.20
CA ALA A 265 -20.11 -15.22 -6.50
C ALA A 265 -19.34 -16.49 -6.83
N ILE A 266 -18.42 -16.33 -7.77
CA ILE A 266 -17.31 -17.25 -7.92
C ILE A 266 -16.28 -16.81 -6.88
N THR A 267 -15.94 -17.78 -6.04
CA THR A 267 -14.78 -17.91 -5.14
C THR A 267 -13.83 -16.72 -5.05
N ARG A 268 -13.53 -16.29 -3.82
CA ARG A 268 -12.49 -15.31 -3.46
C ARG A 268 -11.36 -15.22 -4.51
N PRO A 269 -11.24 -14.12 -5.26
CA PRO A 269 -10.00 -13.83 -5.94
C PRO A 269 -9.22 -12.91 -5.02
N ALA A 270 -8.57 -13.50 -4.01
CA ALA A 270 -7.43 -12.85 -3.40
C ALA A 270 -6.24 -12.83 -4.38
N ASP A 271 -6.31 -13.61 -5.47
CA ASP A 271 -5.18 -13.93 -6.34
C ASP A 271 -5.31 -13.40 -7.79
N ASP A 272 -6.49 -12.98 -8.28
CA ASP A 272 -6.65 -12.54 -9.69
C ASP A 272 -6.07 -11.15 -10.01
N PHE A 273 -5.85 -10.31 -9.00
CA PHE A 273 -5.33 -8.96 -9.24
C PHE A 273 -3.87 -8.98 -9.71
N ASP A 274 -3.06 -9.95 -9.27
CA ASP A 274 -1.70 -10.12 -9.78
C ASP A 274 -1.68 -10.77 -11.18
N HIS A 275 -2.68 -11.60 -11.55
CA HIS A 275 -2.79 -12.22 -12.89
C HIS A 275 -3.18 -11.23 -14.00
N GLN A 276 -4.05 -10.25 -13.74
CA GLN A 276 -4.34 -9.19 -14.74
C GLN A 276 -3.18 -8.19 -14.92
N GLN A 277 -2.27 -8.07 -13.95
CA GLN A 277 -1.05 -7.29 -14.14
C GLN A 277 -0.05 -7.94 -15.10
N GLU A 278 -0.11 -9.26 -15.31
CA GLU A 278 0.75 -9.97 -16.26
C GLU A 278 0.44 -9.62 -17.72
N THR A 279 -0.77 -9.10 -18.01
CA THR A 279 -1.22 -8.84 -19.38
C THR A 279 -1.07 -7.37 -19.83
N LEU A 280 -0.94 -6.42 -18.89
CA LEU A 280 -0.82 -4.99 -19.22
C LEU A 280 0.62 -4.49 -19.33
N PHE A 281 1.56 -5.21 -18.74
CA PHE A 281 2.98 -4.90 -18.84
C PHE A 281 3.75 -6.25 -18.84
N ARG A 282 4.89 -6.39 -19.56
CA ARG A 282 5.82 -7.55 -19.47
C ARG A 282 6.70 -7.61 -18.21
N ASN A 283 6.61 -8.68 -17.39
CA ASN A 283 7.39 -8.95 -16.16
C ASN A 283 8.94 -8.87 -16.31
N GLU A 284 9.42 -8.72 -17.54
CA GLU A 284 10.78 -8.39 -17.94
C GLU A 284 11.50 -7.34 -17.06
N THR A 285 10.80 -6.33 -16.56
CA THR A 285 11.44 -5.30 -15.72
C THR A 285 11.89 -5.81 -14.37
N LEU A 286 11.10 -6.65 -13.69
CA LEU A 286 11.51 -7.24 -12.43
C LEU A 286 12.67 -8.21 -12.62
N ARG A 287 12.67 -8.96 -13.73
CA ARG A 287 13.73 -9.94 -14.06
C ARG A 287 15.13 -9.32 -14.17
N ARG A 288 15.24 -8.03 -14.50
CA ARG A 288 16.53 -7.30 -14.51
C ARG A 288 17.18 -7.20 -13.14
N HIS A 289 16.37 -7.33 -12.08
CA HIS A 289 16.82 -7.25 -10.69
C HIS A 289 17.10 -8.61 -10.07
N ASP A 290 16.91 -9.70 -10.83
CA ASP A 290 17.12 -11.06 -10.34
C ASP A 290 18.59 -11.30 -9.95
N GLY A 291 18.79 -11.69 -8.69
CA GLY A 291 20.12 -11.92 -8.11
C GLY A 291 20.95 -10.65 -7.90
N LEU A 292 20.38 -9.45 -8.06
CA LEU A 292 21.04 -8.21 -7.67
C LEU A 292 20.83 -7.92 -6.19
N SER A 293 21.85 -7.38 -5.54
CA SER A 293 21.69 -6.78 -4.22
C SER A 293 20.77 -5.55 -4.29
N LYS A 294 20.30 -5.08 -3.13
CA LYS A 294 19.47 -3.88 -3.07
C LYS A 294 20.23 -2.65 -3.60
N ALA A 295 21.50 -2.51 -3.25
CA ALA A 295 22.37 -1.44 -3.75
C ALA A 295 22.48 -1.46 -5.29
N LYS A 296 22.79 -2.62 -5.88
CA LYS A 296 22.89 -2.77 -7.35
C LYS A 296 21.57 -2.51 -8.06
N SER A 297 20.45 -2.97 -7.48
CA SER A 297 19.12 -2.69 -8.02
C SER A 297 18.78 -1.20 -8.00
N SER A 298 19.07 -0.51 -6.89
CA SER A 298 18.89 0.93 -6.77
C SER A 298 19.76 1.70 -7.77
N LEU A 299 21.03 1.31 -7.90
CA LEU A 299 21.96 1.92 -8.83
C LEU A 299 21.50 1.73 -10.29
N LEU A 300 21.07 0.52 -10.65
CA LEU A 300 20.53 0.22 -11.98
C LEU A 300 19.35 1.15 -12.33
N ILE A 301 18.40 1.32 -11.40
CA ILE A 301 17.26 2.23 -11.58
C ILE A 301 17.74 3.68 -11.75
N GLN A 302 18.71 4.13 -10.95
CA GLN A 302 19.24 5.50 -11.05
C GLN A 302 19.94 5.76 -12.38
N ILE A 303 20.73 4.81 -12.89
CA ILE A 303 21.36 4.89 -14.21
C ILE A 303 20.30 4.99 -15.30
N ARG A 304 19.30 4.09 -15.27
CA ARG A 304 18.24 4.02 -16.29
C ARG A 304 17.35 5.25 -16.30
N THR A 305 17.11 5.84 -15.13
CA THR A 305 16.30 7.07 -15.01
C THR A 305 17.09 8.35 -15.20
N GLY A 306 18.43 8.29 -15.26
CA GLY A 306 19.32 9.44 -15.26
C GLY A 306 19.35 10.22 -13.93
N ALA A 307 18.54 9.81 -12.96
CA ALA A 307 18.49 10.41 -11.63
C ALA A 307 19.52 9.74 -10.71
N ILE A 308 20.79 10.05 -10.93
CA ILE A 308 21.95 9.45 -10.27
C ILE A 308 22.85 10.52 -9.67
N GLY A 309 23.58 10.21 -8.59
CA GLY A 309 24.47 11.15 -7.91
C GLY A 309 25.75 11.54 -8.66
N LEU A 310 25.69 11.76 -9.98
CA LEU A 310 26.82 12.24 -10.80
C LEU A 310 26.66 13.73 -11.11
N ARG A 311 27.76 14.42 -11.49
CA ARG A 311 27.77 15.89 -11.62
C ARG A 311 26.68 16.43 -12.53
N ASP A 312 26.38 15.77 -13.65
CA ASP A 312 25.35 16.22 -14.59
C ASP A 312 23.97 16.41 -13.92
N PHE A 313 23.52 15.39 -13.20
CA PHE A 313 22.25 15.42 -12.51
C PHE A 313 22.27 16.35 -11.29
N LEU A 314 23.34 16.33 -10.50
CA LEU A 314 23.48 17.18 -9.32
C LEU A 314 23.50 18.67 -9.69
N PHE A 315 24.20 19.04 -10.78
CA PHE A 315 24.21 20.38 -11.34
C PHE A 315 22.80 20.80 -11.81
N THR A 316 22.11 19.94 -12.56
CA THR A 316 20.73 20.19 -13.01
C THR A 316 19.75 20.37 -11.83
N ARG A 317 20.09 19.84 -10.64
CA ARG A 317 19.29 20.02 -9.42
C ARG A 317 19.75 21.17 -8.52
N GLY A 318 20.80 21.91 -8.91
CA GLY A 318 21.29 23.08 -8.19
C GLY A 318 21.95 22.75 -6.86
N VAL A 319 22.69 21.63 -6.77
CA VAL A 319 23.48 21.31 -5.57
C VAL A 319 24.65 22.30 -5.45
N PRO A 320 24.76 23.09 -4.36
CA PRO A 320 25.73 24.19 -4.27
C PRO A 320 27.19 23.80 -4.49
N GLU A 321 27.57 22.59 -4.09
CA GLU A 321 28.94 22.06 -4.20
C GLU A 321 29.33 21.68 -5.65
N VAL A 322 28.35 21.52 -6.55
CA VAL A 322 28.58 21.11 -7.94
C VAL A 322 28.47 22.30 -8.87
N LEU A 323 29.62 22.89 -9.21
CA LEU A 323 29.71 24.11 -10.02
C LEU A 323 29.57 23.87 -11.52
N THR A 324 29.78 22.64 -12.00
CA THR A 324 29.74 22.31 -13.43
C THR A 324 29.20 20.89 -13.65
N PRO A 325 28.40 20.66 -14.71
CA PRO A 325 27.97 19.31 -15.10
C PRO A 325 29.06 18.53 -15.82
N ALA A 326 30.19 19.16 -16.17
CA ALA A 326 31.25 18.55 -16.95
C ALA A 326 31.97 17.43 -16.20
N CYS A 327 32.41 16.41 -16.94
CA CYS A 327 33.30 15.38 -16.41
C CYS A 327 34.73 15.92 -16.25
N GLU A 328 35.46 15.39 -15.28
CA GLU A 328 36.87 15.74 -15.04
C GLU A 328 37.79 15.38 -16.21
N CYS A 329 37.37 14.48 -17.10
CA CYS A 329 38.12 14.17 -18.32
C CYS A 329 38.09 15.30 -19.37
N GLY A 330 37.30 16.35 -19.16
CA GLY A 330 37.14 17.47 -20.09
C GLY A 330 36.12 17.24 -21.21
N GLU A 331 35.74 15.99 -21.48
CA GLU A 331 34.86 15.64 -22.59
C GLU A 331 33.41 15.46 -22.16
N GLY A 332 32.59 16.50 -22.31
CA GLY A 332 31.14 16.40 -22.11
C GLY A 332 30.67 16.31 -20.65
N ARG A 333 29.40 15.91 -20.47
CA ARG A 333 28.70 15.92 -19.16
C ARG A 333 28.90 14.61 -18.42
N GLU A 334 29.13 14.68 -17.11
CA GLU A 334 29.36 13.48 -16.27
C GLU A 334 28.07 12.70 -16.04
N THR A 335 27.78 11.80 -17.00
CA THR A 335 26.66 10.85 -16.95
C THR A 335 27.20 9.42 -16.82
N ALA A 336 26.36 8.49 -16.38
CA ALA A 336 26.74 7.07 -16.32
C ALA A 336 27.09 6.52 -17.71
N GLU A 337 26.36 6.96 -18.75
CA GLU A 337 26.68 6.64 -20.15
C GLU A 337 28.08 7.14 -20.52
N HIS A 338 28.38 8.42 -20.22
CA HIS A 338 29.69 8.99 -20.50
C HIS A 338 30.80 8.22 -19.77
N LEU A 339 30.69 7.99 -18.46
CA LEU A 339 31.72 7.28 -17.69
C LEU A 339 31.99 5.86 -18.21
N VAL A 340 30.93 5.13 -18.60
CA VAL A 340 31.02 3.73 -19.02
C VAL A 340 31.48 3.56 -20.47
N VAL A 341 31.13 4.49 -21.36
CA VAL A 341 31.36 4.36 -22.81
C VAL A 341 32.40 5.33 -23.34
N TRP A 342 32.29 6.63 -22.99
CA TRP A 342 32.94 7.71 -23.73
C TRP A 342 34.10 8.39 -23.01
N CYS A 343 34.15 8.33 -21.68
CA CYS A 343 35.15 8.99 -20.86
C CYS A 343 36.57 8.54 -21.23
N LEU A 344 37.45 9.51 -21.52
CA LEU A 344 38.86 9.27 -21.89
C LEU A 344 39.74 9.01 -20.67
N ALA A 345 39.34 9.51 -19.50
CA ALA A 345 40.02 9.30 -18.22
C ALA A 345 39.04 8.70 -17.20
N PRO A 346 38.58 7.45 -17.41
CA PRO A 346 37.64 6.83 -16.48
C PRO A 346 38.31 6.62 -15.11
N PRO A 347 37.56 6.71 -14.00
CA PRO A 347 38.12 6.60 -12.65
C PRO A 347 38.78 5.25 -12.36
N LEU A 348 38.39 4.21 -13.10
CA LEU A 348 38.95 2.86 -13.01
C LEU A 348 39.01 2.24 -14.41
N THR A 349 39.93 1.30 -14.64
CA THR A 349 40.04 0.57 -15.92
C THR A 349 38.74 -0.16 -16.24
N ARG A 350 38.21 0.04 -17.46
CA ARG A 350 36.99 -0.63 -17.93
C ARG A 350 37.28 -2.08 -18.30
N ARG A 351 36.59 -3.01 -17.64
CA ARG A 351 36.80 -4.46 -17.85
C ARG A 351 36.04 -5.04 -19.06
N TRP A 352 35.26 -4.23 -19.79
CA TRP A 352 34.37 -4.65 -20.89
C TRP A 352 34.68 -3.98 -22.24
N GLU A 353 35.70 -3.13 -22.31
CA GLU A 353 36.07 -2.39 -23.53
C GLU A 353 36.50 -3.31 -24.67
N ARG A 354 37.17 -4.42 -24.32
CA ARG A 354 37.58 -5.46 -25.28
C ARG A 354 36.43 -6.32 -25.79
N THR A 355 35.34 -6.49 -25.04
CA THR A 355 34.38 -7.60 -25.25
C THR A 355 32.90 -7.25 -25.26
N GLY A 356 32.47 -5.99 -25.08
CA GLY A 356 31.01 -5.75 -25.01
C GLY A 356 30.48 -4.35 -25.28
N ILE A 357 30.87 -3.34 -24.49
CA ILE A 357 30.18 -2.03 -24.51
C ILE A 357 31.08 -0.99 -25.18
N ARG A 358 30.76 -0.64 -26.44
CA ARG A 358 31.53 0.35 -27.22
C ARG A 358 30.68 1.55 -27.64
N THR A 359 29.38 1.37 -27.75
CA THR A 359 28.45 2.42 -28.15
C THR A 359 27.39 2.66 -27.08
N ARG A 360 26.72 3.81 -27.19
CA ARG A 360 25.50 4.13 -26.44
C ARG A 360 24.45 3.02 -26.55
N ARG A 361 24.28 2.44 -27.73
CA ARG A 361 23.30 1.37 -27.98
C ARG A 361 23.64 0.11 -27.21
N ASP A 362 24.92 -0.26 -27.14
CA ASP A 362 25.38 -1.42 -26.39
C ASP A 362 25.16 -1.23 -24.89
N PHE A 363 25.45 -0.02 -24.39
CA PHE A 363 25.23 0.33 -22.99
C PHE A 363 23.77 0.14 -22.59
N TYR A 364 22.84 0.73 -23.34
CA TYR A 364 21.41 0.55 -23.04
C TYR A 364 20.93 -0.87 -23.29
N SER A 365 21.47 -1.60 -24.26
CA SER A 365 21.16 -3.03 -24.48
C SER A 365 21.57 -3.87 -23.27
N VAL A 366 22.70 -3.56 -22.63
CA VAL A 366 23.14 -4.21 -21.39
C VAL A 366 22.22 -3.85 -20.21
N LEU A 367 21.85 -2.58 -20.04
CA LEU A 367 20.98 -2.16 -18.94
C LEU A 367 19.52 -2.63 -19.08
N HIS A 368 19.05 -2.89 -20.30
CA HIS A 368 17.70 -3.38 -20.58
C HIS A 368 17.65 -4.90 -20.78
N GLY A 369 18.80 -5.53 -20.98
CA GLY A 369 18.92 -6.95 -21.27
C GLY A 369 18.60 -7.84 -20.07
N ILE A 370 17.92 -8.94 -20.37
CA ILE A 370 17.49 -9.96 -19.37
C ILE A 370 18.29 -11.26 -19.57
N ASN A 371 18.98 -11.38 -20.71
CA ASN A 371 19.78 -12.54 -21.04
C ASN A 371 20.94 -12.71 -20.04
N PRO A 372 21.38 -13.94 -19.74
CA PRO A 372 22.46 -14.17 -18.77
C PRO A 372 23.79 -13.46 -19.11
N THR A 373 24.05 -13.21 -20.40
CA THR A 373 25.22 -12.46 -20.87
C THR A 373 25.13 -10.98 -20.54
N THR A 374 24.03 -10.33 -20.90
CA THR A 374 23.78 -8.91 -20.63
C THR A 374 23.61 -8.65 -19.13
N ALA A 375 22.94 -9.54 -18.39
CA ALA A 375 22.83 -9.46 -16.93
C ALA A 375 24.20 -9.54 -16.24
N ARG A 376 25.11 -10.41 -16.70
CA ARG A 376 26.49 -10.47 -16.18
C ARG A 376 27.28 -9.21 -16.50
N LEU A 377 27.16 -8.66 -17.72
CA LEU A 377 27.79 -7.39 -18.07
C LEU A 377 27.24 -6.23 -17.24
N ALA A 378 25.91 -6.17 -17.05
CA ALA A 378 25.27 -5.15 -16.22
C ALA A 378 25.79 -5.21 -14.77
N ARG A 379 25.91 -6.41 -14.18
CA ARG A 379 26.52 -6.59 -12.85
C ARG A 379 27.94 -6.04 -12.79
N ARG A 380 28.79 -6.36 -13.77
CA ARG A 380 30.16 -5.83 -13.85
C ARG A 380 30.21 -4.31 -13.92
N VAL A 381 29.31 -3.70 -14.69
CA VAL A 381 29.20 -2.23 -14.79
C VAL A 381 28.77 -1.61 -13.47
N LEU A 382 27.78 -2.21 -12.79
CA LEU A 382 27.30 -1.74 -11.49
C LEU A 382 28.39 -1.86 -10.42
N ASP A 383 29.09 -3.00 -10.37
CA ASP A 383 30.24 -3.23 -9.48
C ASP A 383 31.33 -2.19 -9.69
N TRP A 384 31.73 -1.96 -10.95
CA TRP A 384 32.73 -0.97 -11.30
C TRP A 384 32.32 0.46 -10.96
N LEU A 385 31.05 0.83 -11.18
CA LEU A 385 30.54 2.15 -10.78
C LEU A 385 30.52 2.32 -9.25
N MET A 386 30.20 1.27 -8.51
CA MET A 386 30.29 1.29 -7.04
C MET A 386 31.74 1.40 -6.56
N ASP A 387 32.69 0.77 -7.27
CA ASP A 387 34.13 0.84 -6.96
C ASP A 387 34.78 2.17 -7.39
N SER A 388 34.14 2.93 -8.30
CA SER A 388 34.73 4.13 -8.93
C SER A 388 34.99 5.32 -8.00
N GLY A 389 34.46 5.31 -6.77
CA GLY A 389 34.50 6.45 -5.84
C GLY A 389 33.60 7.64 -6.21
N LYS A 390 33.02 7.67 -7.42
CA LYS A 390 32.11 8.74 -7.88
C LYS A 390 30.74 8.73 -7.22
N LEU A 391 30.37 7.62 -6.58
CA LEU A 391 29.07 7.45 -5.93
C LEU A 391 29.22 7.07 -4.44
N PRO A 392 29.62 8.01 -3.57
CA PRO A 392 29.95 7.72 -2.17
C PRO A 392 28.82 7.01 -1.40
N MET A 393 27.57 7.26 -1.78
CA MET A 393 26.39 6.64 -1.16
C MET A 393 26.36 5.11 -1.24
N TYR A 394 27.09 4.50 -2.18
CA TYR A 394 27.16 3.04 -2.33
C TYR A 394 28.41 2.40 -1.69
N ASN A 395 29.37 3.20 -1.21
CA ASN A 395 30.65 2.70 -0.70
C ASN A 395 30.50 1.69 0.43
N LEU A 396 29.63 1.98 1.41
CA LEU A 396 29.40 1.08 2.55
C LEU A 396 28.79 -0.25 2.08
N ALA A 397 27.77 -0.19 1.22
CA ALA A 397 27.15 -1.40 0.68
C ALA A 397 28.14 -2.22 -0.13
N ARG A 398 29.02 -1.56 -0.90
CA ARG A 398 30.07 -2.24 -1.65
C ARG A 398 31.07 -2.94 -0.75
N ARG A 399 31.51 -2.28 0.33
CA ARG A 399 32.41 -2.87 1.31
C ARG A 399 31.82 -4.12 1.96
N LEU A 400 30.57 -4.04 2.42
CA LEU A 400 29.86 -5.18 3.01
C LEU A 400 29.67 -6.34 2.02
N GLU A 401 29.44 -6.05 0.73
CA GLU A 401 29.38 -7.10 -0.30
C GLU A 401 30.71 -7.81 -0.51
N LEU A 402 31.83 -7.08 -0.45
CA LEU A 402 33.17 -7.66 -0.59
C LEU A 402 33.55 -8.48 0.65
N GLU A 403 33.21 -8.00 1.85
CA GLU A 403 33.40 -8.72 3.11
C GLU A 403 32.58 -10.01 3.17
N ALA A 404 31.35 -10.02 2.63
CA ALA A 404 30.52 -11.22 2.58
C ALA A 404 30.95 -12.25 1.52
N ALA A 405 31.82 -11.86 0.59
CA ALA A 405 32.32 -12.71 -0.49
C ALA A 405 33.75 -13.24 -0.25
N ALA A 406 34.46 -12.67 0.72
CA ALA A 406 35.74 -13.15 1.24
C ALA A 406 35.49 -14.24 2.28
#